data_AF-A0A257MCY9-F1
#
_entry.id   AF-A0A257MCY9-F1
#
_cell.length_a   1.000
_cell.length_b   1.000
_cell.length_c   1.000
_cell.angle_alpha   90.00
_cell.angle_beta   90.00
_cell.angle_gamma   90.00
#
_symmetry.space_group_name_H-M   'P 1'
#
loop_
_entity.id
_entity.type
_entity.pdbx_description
1 polymer ?
#
loop_
_entity_poly.entity_id
_entity_poly.type
_entity_poly.pdbx_seq_one_letter_code
_entity_poly.pdbx_strand_id
1 'polypeptide(L)'
;MAGMTGFSREVARRIFAEELKSSNYSFRDGEDQHQYAPSYLLTPTGAKCNRVFLVGTLTEKDDIGGDTEYWRGRVVDPTGSILIYAGQYQPEAAQILAGLEAPCFVAVVGKPNLYQTDDGNIIISIRAESISRVDEFTRNQWILDTARRTMERLSDLGKVRVPPASGDFTTADSMPARDSSPAVLDAERAMQHYQTDIEHFRQMAIRALSTLKADLSGSTIAHESALVKGVPAQAGGKSVGKELEETDALPRKGSIKKVGSLGGWPASDSDEEIETINIRKKS
;
A
#
# COMPACT_ATOMS: atom_id res chain seq x y z
N MET A 1 16.25 -37.10 14.44
CA MET A 1 16.65 -35.67 14.35
C MET A 1 15.61 -34.96 13.50
N ALA A 2 14.66 -34.28 14.13
CA ALA A 2 13.65 -33.49 13.43
C ALA A 2 14.31 -32.18 12.96
N GLY A 3 14.38 -32.00 11.64
CA GLY A 3 14.96 -30.81 11.04
C GLY A 3 14.18 -29.58 11.44
N MET A 4 14.90 -28.59 11.99
CA MET A 4 14.43 -27.22 12.11
C MET A 4 14.03 -26.73 10.71
N THR A 5 12.74 -26.74 10.41
CA THR A 5 12.20 -25.94 9.30
C THR A 5 12.56 -24.50 9.62
N GLY A 6 13.51 -23.94 8.87
CA GLY A 6 13.98 -22.57 9.10
C GLY A 6 12.78 -21.63 9.13
N PHE A 7 12.81 -20.66 10.03
CA PHE A 7 11.85 -19.55 10.09
C PHE A 7 11.97 -18.71 8.80
N SER A 8 11.52 -19.23 7.67
CA SER A 8 11.46 -18.50 6.41
C SER A 8 10.27 -17.55 6.50
N ARG A 9 10.55 -16.25 6.40
CA ARG A 9 9.51 -15.23 6.34
C ARG A 9 8.62 -15.51 5.13
N GLU A 10 7.30 -15.50 5.35
CA GLU A 10 6.35 -15.66 4.25
C GLU A 10 6.46 -14.51 3.25
N VAL A 11 6.18 -14.82 1.98
CA VAL A 11 6.33 -13.88 0.87
C VAL A 11 5.27 -12.79 0.96
N ALA A 12 5.70 -11.53 0.89
CA ALA A 12 4.78 -10.40 0.85
C ALA A 12 3.97 -10.40 -0.46
N ARG A 13 2.64 -10.34 -0.34
CA ARG A 13 1.73 -10.39 -1.48
C ARG A 13 1.54 -9.01 -2.10
N ARG A 14 1.70 -8.93 -3.42
CA ARG A 14 1.46 -7.71 -4.21
C ARG A 14 -0.03 -7.46 -4.32
N ILE A 15 -0.49 -6.33 -3.78
CA ILE A 15 -1.91 -5.97 -3.70
C ILE A 15 -2.06 -4.47 -3.94
N PHE A 16 -3.09 -4.09 -4.69
CA PHE A 16 -3.50 -2.70 -4.89
C PHE A 16 -4.22 -2.12 -3.66
N ALA A 17 -4.12 -0.81 -3.45
CA ALA A 17 -4.72 -0.13 -2.30
C ALA A 17 -6.25 -0.28 -2.25
N GLU A 18 -6.93 -0.25 -3.40
CA GLU A 18 -8.38 -0.44 -3.48
C GLU A 18 -8.81 -1.88 -3.10
N GLU A 19 -8.09 -2.89 -3.59
CA GLU A 19 -8.28 -4.29 -3.18
C GLU A 19 -8.07 -4.47 -1.67
N LEU A 20 -7.01 -3.89 -1.13
CA LEU A 20 -6.72 -4.00 0.29
C LEU A 20 -7.81 -3.32 1.13
N LYS A 21 -8.24 -2.11 0.75
CA LYS A 21 -9.33 -1.39 1.43
C LYS A 21 -10.67 -2.11 1.41
N SER A 22 -10.90 -2.93 0.40
CA SER A 22 -12.11 -3.75 0.29
C SER A 22 -12.05 -5.02 1.14
N SER A 23 -10.93 -5.28 1.83
CA SER A 23 -10.73 -6.46 2.66
C SER A 23 -11.16 -6.23 4.10
N ASN A 24 -11.90 -7.17 4.66
CA ASN A 24 -12.43 -7.16 6.02
C ASN A 24 -12.41 -8.55 6.71
N TYR A 25 -11.78 -9.56 6.11
CA TYR A 25 -11.80 -10.94 6.59
C TYR A 25 -10.40 -11.36 7.00
N SER A 26 -10.22 -11.50 8.32
CA SER A 26 -9.00 -12.04 8.91
C SER A 26 -9.28 -13.35 9.64
N PHE A 27 -8.40 -14.33 9.49
CA PHE A 27 -8.48 -15.61 10.18
C PHE A 27 -7.09 -16.05 10.68
N ARG A 28 -7.06 -17.05 11.56
CA ARG A 28 -5.83 -17.70 12.03
C ARG A 28 -5.78 -19.12 11.49
N ASP A 29 -4.63 -19.55 11.00
CA ASP A 29 -4.45 -20.89 10.44
C ASP A 29 -3.72 -21.79 11.46
N GLY A 30 -4.36 -22.87 11.89
CA GLY A 30 -3.84 -23.83 12.88
C GLY A 30 -4.93 -24.79 13.39
N GLU A 31 -4.61 -26.08 13.52
CA GLU A 31 -5.53 -27.15 13.98
C GLU A 31 -6.04 -26.92 15.42
N ASP A 32 -5.21 -26.26 16.22
CA ASP A 32 -5.60 -25.66 17.48
C ASP A 32 -5.51 -24.14 17.29
N GLN A 33 -6.56 -23.41 17.66
CA GLN A 33 -6.55 -21.96 17.83
C GLN A 33 -5.63 -21.55 18.99
N HIS A 34 -4.35 -21.93 18.92
CA HIS A 34 -3.33 -21.45 19.82
C HIS A 34 -3.18 -19.94 19.62
N GLN A 35 -3.04 -19.22 20.71
CA GLN A 35 -2.85 -17.76 20.75
C GLN A 35 -1.66 -17.25 19.90
N TYR A 36 -0.76 -18.16 19.48
CA TYR A 36 0.43 -17.87 18.67
C TYR A 36 0.27 -18.17 17.17
N ALA A 37 -0.90 -18.63 16.72
CA ALA A 37 -1.13 -18.92 15.31
C ALA A 37 -1.04 -17.64 14.45
N PRO A 38 -0.38 -17.69 13.28
CA PRO A 38 -0.27 -16.54 12.39
C PRO A 38 -1.66 -16.11 11.91
N SER A 39 -1.88 -14.80 11.90
CA SER A 39 -3.10 -14.19 11.35
C SER A 39 -2.88 -13.84 9.88
N TYR A 40 -3.87 -14.17 9.06
CA TYR A 40 -3.93 -13.87 7.64
C TYR A 40 -5.13 -12.99 7.35
N LEU A 41 -4.94 -12.07 6.43
CA LEU A 41 -6.02 -11.35 5.75
C LEU A 41 -6.33 -12.07 4.43
N LEU A 42 -7.61 -12.30 4.14
CA LEU A 42 -8.06 -12.74 2.82
C LEU A 42 -8.64 -11.54 2.07
N THR A 43 -8.10 -11.24 0.88
CA THR A 43 -8.66 -10.17 0.05
C THR A 43 -9.88 -10.63 -0.75
N PRO A 44 -10.74 -9.71 -1.23
CA PRO A 44 -11.86 -10.05 -2.11
C PRO A 44 -11.45 -10.79 -3.38
N THR A 45 -10.23 -10.59 -3.87
CA THR A 45 -9.74 -11.31 -5.05
C THR A 45 -9.20 -12.72 -4.73
N GLY A 46 -9.22 -13.14 -3.46
CA GLY A 46 -8.74 -14.46 -3.03
C GLY A 46 -7.26 -14.49 -2.62
N ALA A 47 -6.62 -13.34 -2.36
CA ALA A 47 -5.24 -13.33 -1.89
C ALA A 47 -5.18 -13.55 -0.36
N LYS A 48 -4.61 -14.69 0.07
CA LYS A 48 -4.24 -14.91 1.48
C LYS A 48 -2.93 -14.21 1.81
N CYS A 49 -2.97 -13.32 2.80
CA CYS A 49 -1.89 -12.36 3.07
C CYS A 49 -1.54 -12.31 4.55
N ASN A 50 -0.33 -12.76 4.88
CA ASN A 50 0.33 -12.45 6.15
C ASN A 50 1.04 -11.09 6.08
N ARG A 51 1.65 -10.82 4.92
CA ARG A 51 2.34 -9.58 4.59
C ARG A 51 1.89 -9.08 3.23
N VAL A 52 1.82 -7.77 3.10
CA VAL A 52 1.50 -7.09 1.85
C VAL A 52 2.71 -6.31 1.35
N PHE A 53 2.81 -6.19 0.03
CA PHE A 53 3.81 -5.38 -0.65
C PHE A 53 3.12 -4.43 -1.61
N LEU A 54 3.25 -3.13 -1.33
CA LEU A 54 2.76 -2.08 -2.23
C LEU A 54 3.87 -1.11 -2.62
N VAL A 55 3.68 -0.46 -3.77
CA VAL A 55 4.50 0.67 -4.18
C VAL A 55 3.56 1.81 -4.57
N GLY A 56 3.85 3.00 -4.07
CA GLY A 56 3.02 4.17 -4.35
C GLY A 56 3.73 5.48 -4.01
N THR A 57 3.00 6.57 -4.13
CA THR A 57 3.47 7.91 -3.79
C THR A 57 3.13 8.21 -2.35
N LEU A 58 4.13 8.46 -1.50
CA LEU A 58 3.93 9.01 -0.17
C LEU A 58 3.52 10.47 -0.32
N THR A 59 2.26 10.80 -0.02
CA THR A 59 1.72 12.16 -0.17
C THR A 59 1.78 12.96 1.12
N GLU A 60 1.58 12.31 2.25
CA GLU A 60 1.52 12.92 3.58
C GLU A 60 2.29 12.05 4.57
N LYS A 61 2.96 12.68 5.53
CA LYS A 61 3.56 12.03 6.68
C LYS A 61 3.36 12.89 7.92
N ASP A 62 2.93 12.28 9.01
CA ASP A 62 2.69 12.95 10.29
C ASP A 62 3.38 12.16 11.40
N ASP A 63 3.99 12.88 12.33
CA ASP A 63 4.39 12.31 13.61
C ASP A 63 3.20 12.38 14.56
N ILE A 64 2.71 11.22 14.99
CA ILE A 64 1.56 11.09 15.89
C ILE A 64 1.95 10.47 17.23
N GLY A 65 3.26 10.27 17.47
CA GLY A 65 3.74 9.54 18.64
C GLY A 65 4.12 10.40 19.83
N GLY A 66 4.14 11.73 19.69
CA GLY A 66 4.48 12.65 20.78
C GLY A 66 5.90 12.39 21.30
N ASP A 67 6.00 11.71 22.45
CA ASP A 67 7.27 11.29 23.07
C ASP A 67 7.82 9.96 22.51
N THR A 68 7.01 9.20 21.78
CA THR A 68 7.40 7.93 21.14
C THR A 68 7.56 8.13 19.64
N GLU A 69 8.55 7.50 18.99
CA GLU A 69 8.64 7.51 17.53
C GLU A 69 7.46 6.73 16.92
N TYR A 70 6.42 7.44 16.45
CA TYR A 70 5.27 6.85 15.79
C TYR A 70 4.82 7.69 14.60
N TRP A 71 5.14 7.20 13.41
CA TRP A 71 4.89 7.89 12.16
C TRP A 71 3.70 7.30 11.42
N ARG A 72 2.81 8.18 10.95
CA ARG A 72 1.73 7.87 10.02
C ARG A 72 2.09 8.39 8.64
N GLY A 73 1.90 7.57 7.61
CA GLY A 73 2.05 7.97 6.22
C GLY A 73 0.81 7.67 5.40
N ARG A 74 0.56 8.47 4.35
CA ARG A 74 -0.45 8.19 3.33
C ARG A 74 0.26 7.83 2.02
N VAL A 75 0.06 6.60 1.57
CA VAL A 75 0.62 6.11 0.31
C VAL A 75 -0.50 5.98 -0.72
N VAL A 76 -0.30 6.56 -1.90
CA VAL A 76 -1.27 6.59 -3.00
C VAL A 76 -0.75 5.78 -4.17
N ASP A 77 -1.52 4.79 -4.60
CA ASP A 77 -1.29 4.05 -5.84
C ASP A 77 -2.35 4.46 -6.90
N PRO A 78 -2.27 3.97 -8.14
CA PRO A 78 -3.25 4.30 -9.19
C PRO A 78 -4.70 3.88 -8.90
N THR A 79 -4.93 3.04 -7.89
CA THR A 79 -6.25 2.52 -7.51
C THR A 79 -6.82 3.23 -6.28
N GLY A 80 -5.98 3.80 -5.42
CA GLY A 80 -6.39 4.61 -4.29
C GLY A 80 -5.28 4.84 -3.26
N SER A 81 -5.67 5.40 -2.11
CA SER A 81 -4.76 5.64 -0.98
C SER A 81 -4.90 4.60 0.12
N ILE A 82 -3.82 4.31 0.83
CA ILE A 82 -3.77 3.51 2.05
C ILE A 82 -2.94 4.20 3.13
N LEU A 83 -3.30 3.98 4.40
CA LEU A 83 -2.52 4.47 5.54
C LEU A 83 -1.47 3.45 5.97
N ILE A 84 -0.27 3.93 6.21
CA ILE A 84 0.84 3.16 6.76
C ILE A 84 1.21 3.71 8.13
N TYR A 85 1.60 2.83 9.04
CA TYR A 85 2.06 3.17 10.38
C TYR A 85 3.39 2.50 10.65
N ALA A 86 4.35 3.28 11.15
CA ALA A 86 5.64 2.80 11.60
C ALA A 86 5.87 3.30 13.03
N GLY A 87 5.87 2.38 13.99
CA GLY A 87 6.02 2.71 15.41
C GLY A 87 7.36 2.27 15.99
N GLN A 88 7.51 2.42 17.31
CA GLN A 88 8.70 2.06 18.08
C GLN A 88 9.21 0.62 17.89
N TYR A 89 8.33 -0.33 17.54
CA TYR A 89 8.71 -1.72 17.30
C TYR A 89 9.26 -1.96 15.89
N GLN A 90 9.22 -0.95 15.03
CA GLN A 90 9.74 -0.94 13.67
C GLN A 90 10.65 0.29 13.48
N PRO A 91 11.75 0.41 14.24
CA PRO A 91 12.57 1.62 14.27
C PRO A 91 13.17 1.94 12.90
N GLU A 92 13.55 0.93 12.12
CA GLU A 92 14.07 1.12 10.76
C GLU A 92 13.03 1.79 9.83
N ALA A 93 11.79 1.28 9.83
CA ALA A 93 10.71 1.83 9.02
C ALA A 93 10.33 3.25 9.49
N ALA A 94 10.30 3.49 10.80
CA ALA A 94 9.98 4.79 11.38
C ALA A 94 11.03 5.85 11.02
N GLN A 95 12.32 5.53 11.15
CA GLN A 95 13.42 6.43 10.80
C GLN A 95 13.43 6.77 9.30
N ILE A 96 13.20 5.78 8.44
CA ILE A 96 13.10 6.03 7.00
C ILE A 96 11.90 6.95 6.72
N LEU A 97 10.73 6.64 7.27
CA LEU A 97 9.53 7.46 7.06
C LEU A 97 9.71 8.90 7.57
N ALA A 98 10.39 9.08 8.71
CA ALA A 98 10.74 10.38 9.26
C ALA A 98 11.64 11.19 8.30
N GLY A 99 12.65 10.54 7.70
CA GLY A 99 13.63 11.17 6.82
C GLY A 99 13.18 11.36 5.36
N LEU A 100 12.05 10.80 4.94
CA LEU A 100 11.53 10.98 3.58
C LEU A 100 10.89 12.35 3.39
N GLU A 101 11.16 12.98 2.25
CA GLU A 101 10.47 14.19 1.81
C GLU A 101 9.29 13.80 0.90
N ALA A 102 8.07 14.18 1.29
CA ALA A 102 6.88 13.97 0.46
C ALA A 102 6.69 15.18 -0.51
N PRO A 103 6.30 14.96 -1.77
CA PRO A 103 5.93 13.68 -2.38
C PRO A 103 7.14 12.86 -2.90
N CYS A 104 7.17 11.56 -2.60
CA CYS A 104 8.16 10.64 -3.17
C CYS A 104 7.59 9.23 -3.37
N PHE A 105 8.21 8.43 -4.26
CA PHE A 105 7.81 7.03 -4.42
C PHE A 105 8.43 6.16 -3.33
N VAL A 106 7.59 5.32 -2.72
CA VAL A 106 7.96 4.41 -1.64
C VAL A 106 7.47 3.00 -1.92
N ALA A 107 8.31 2.03 -1.59
CA ALA A 107 7.95 0.63 -1.51
C ALA A 107 7.74 0.26 -0.03
N VAL A 108 6.60 -0.33 0.28
CA VAL A 108 6.19 -0.66 1.65
C VAL A 108 5.93 -2.16 1.74
N VAL A 109 6.62 -2.80 2.68
CA VAL A 109 6.32 -4.16 3.13
C VAL A 109 5.80 -4.08 4.55
N GLY A 110 4.65 -4.70 4.81
CA GLY A 110 4.06 -4.64 6.14
C GLY A 110 2.97 -5.65 6.38
N LYS A 111 2.48 -5.67 7.62
CA LYS A 111 1.35 -6.48 8.02
C LYS A 111 0.06 -5.68 7.90
N PRO A 112 -0.97 -6.19 7.21
CA PRO A 112 -2.27 -5.54 7.22
C PRO A 112 -2.87 -5.62 8.63
N ASN A 113 -3.52 -4.55 9.06
CA ASN A 113 -4.22 -4.46 10.32
C ASN A 113 -5.65 -3.97 10.06
N LEU A 114 -6.64 -4.75 10.49
CA LEU A 114 -8.04 -4.36 10.47
C LEU A 114 -8.36 -3.71 11.81
N TYR A 115 -8.77 -2.45 11.78
CA TYR A 115 -9.30 -1.74 12.93
C TYR A 115 -10.78 -1.46 12.69
N GLN A 116 -11.62 -1.91 13.61
CA GLN A 116 -13.04 -1.59 13.59
C GLN A 116 -13.27 -0.37 14.48
N THR A 117 -13.84 0.69 13.92
CA THR A 117 -14.25 1.87 14.67
C THR A 117 -15.52 1.59 15.46
N ASP A 118 -15.82 2.41 16.45
CA ASP A 118 -17.05 2.30 17.25
C ASP A 118 -18.32 2.41 16.40
N ASP A 119 -18.26 3.18 15.30
CA ASP A 119 -19.33 3.30 14.30
C ASP A 119 -19.54 2.02 13.46
N GLY A 120 -18.75 0.97 13.69
CA GLY A 120 -18.80 -0.29 12.95
C GLY A 120 -18.05 -0.27 11.61
N ASN A 121 -17.44 0.85 11.22
CA ASN A 121 -16.63 0.93 10.01
C ASN A 121 -15.31 0.18 10.19
N ILE A 122 -14.91 -0.57 9.16
CA ILE A 122 -13.64 -1.29 9.16
C ILE A 122 -12.63 -0.47 8.37
N ILE A 123 -11.58 -0.02 9.06
CA ILE A 123 -10.45 0.69 8.47
C ILE A 123 -9.27 -0.27 8.42
N ILE A 124 -8.77 -0.50 7.21
CA ILE A 124 -7.51 -1.23 7.04
C ILE A 124 -6.33 -0.28 7.01
N SER A 125 -5.26 -0.67 7.69
CA SER A 125 -3.98 0.01 7.65
C SER A 125 -2.85 -1.00 7.52
N ILE A 126 -1.65 -0.50 7.23
CA ILE A 126 -0.46 -1.35 7.11
C ILE A 126 0.52 -0.95 8.20
N ARG A 127 0.84 -1.89 9.08
CA ARG A 127 1.99 -1.76 9.96
C ARG A 127 3.23 -2.03 9.12
N ALA A 128 3.95 -0.98 8.77
CA ALA A 128 5.13 -1.06 7.94
C ALA A 128 6.26 -1.77 8.69
N GLU A 129 6.73 -2.89 8.16
CA GLU A 129 7.92 -3.57 8.65
C GLU A 129 9.18 -3.02 7.97
N SER A 130 9.05 -2.59 6.71
CA SER A 130 10.12 -1.99 5.91
C SER A 130 9.53 -0.98 4.93
N ILE A 131 10.21 0.14 4.79
CA ILE A 131 9.89 1.21 3.84
C ILE A 131 11.19 1.55 3.10
N SER A 132 11.14 1.71 1.79
CA SER A 132 12.28 2.20 1.01
C SER A 132 11.83 3.19 -0.04
N ARG A 133 12.66 4.22 -0.29
CA ARG A 133 12.47 5.12 -1.43
C ARG A 133 12.78 4.35 -2.71
N VAL A 134 11.93 4.48 -3.71
CA VAL A 134 12.11 3.85 -5.01
C VAL A 134 12.01 4.87 -6.14
N ASP A 135 12.38 4.45 -7.34
CA ASP A 135 12.25 5.23 -8.56
C ASP A 135 10.94 4.92 -9.29
N GLU A 136 10.67 5.71 -10.33
CA GLU A 136 9.48 5.53 -11.16
C GLU A 136 9.47 4.17 -11.88
N PHE A 137 10.64 3.68 -12.30
CA PHE A 137 10.77 2.39 -12.96
C PHE A 137 10.30 1.23 -12.06
N THR A 138 10.73 1.22 -10.80
CA THR A 138 10.31 0.21 -9.82
C THR A 138 8.80 0.26 -9.56
N ARG A 139 8.22 1.47 -9.46
CA ARG A 139 6.77 1.67 -9.35
C ARG A 139 6.04 1.09 -10.57
N ASN A 140 6.52 1.40 -11.78
CA ASN A 140 5.91 0.95 -13.03
C ASN A 140 5.95 -0.58 -13.14
N GLN A 141 7.07 -1.20 -12.79
CA GLN A 141 7.22 -2.65 -12.74
C GLN A 141 6.27 -3.28 -11.72
N TRP A 142 6.13 -2.67 -10.54
CA TRP A 142 5.20 -3.15 -9.52
C TRP A 142 3.74 -3.10 -10.00
N ILE A 143 3.32 -2.04 -10.70
CA ILE A 143 1.96 -1.94 -11.26
C ILE A 143 1.69 -3.11 -12.23
N LEU A 144 2.63 -3.40 -13.14
CA LEU A 144 2.50 -4.50 -14.11
C LEU A 144 2.39 -5.86 -13.42
N ASP A 145 3.32 -6.15 -12.51
CA ASP A 145 3.36 -7.41 -11.77
C ASP A 145 2.10 -7.61 -10.93
N THR A 146 1.63 -6.54 -10.27
CA THR A 146 0.45 -6.56 -9.40
C THR A 146 -0.82 -6.74 -10.21
N ALA A 147 -0.96 -6.04 -11.34
CA ALA A 147 -2.08 -6.22 -12.26
C ALA A 147 -2.14 -7.64 -12.80
N ARG A 148 -1.01 -8.19 -13.27
CA ARG A 148 -0.93 -9.58 -13.75
C ARG A 148 -1.39 -10.57 -12.68
N ARG A 149 -0.82 -10.50 -11.48
CA ARG A 149 -1.16 -11.41 -10.37
C ARG A 149 -2.60 -11.26 -9.92
N THR A 150 -3.17 -10.06 -9.99
CA THR A 150 -4.56 -9.81 -9.64
C THR A 150 -5.49 -10.41 -10.68
N MET A 151 -5.17 -10.26 -11.96
CA MET A 151 -5.93 -10.88 -13.06
C MET A 151 -5.87 -12.42 -13.01
N GLU A 152 -4.72 -13.00 -12.67
CA GLU A 152 -4.58 -14.45 -12.44
C GLU A 152 -5.53 -14.91 -11.33
N ARG A 153 -5.54 -14.22 -10.17
CA ARG A 153 -6.45 -14.51 -9.06
C ARG A 153 -7.93 -14.36 -9.45
N LEU A 154 -8.30 -13.29 -10.17
CA LEU A 154 -9.68 -13.08 -10.63
C LEU A 154 -10.13 -14.16 -11.62
N SER A 155 -9.23 -14.63 -12.48
CA SER A 155 -9.48 -15.76 -13.38
C SER A 155 -9.76 -17.04 -12.59
N ASP A 156 -9.01 -17.29 -11.52
CA ASP A 156 -9.24 -18.47 -10.66
C ASP A 156 -10.52 -18.33 -9.85
N LEU A 157 -10.82 -17.13 -9.34
CA LEU A 157 -12.06 -16.79 -8.66
C LEU A 157 -13.29 -17.03 -9.56
N GLY A 158 -13.21 -16.68 -10.84
CA GLY A 158 -14.29 -16.91 -11.81
C GLY A 158 -14.55 -18.37 -12.15
N LYS A 159 -13.62 -19.28 -11.83
CA LYS A 159 -13.81 -20.74 -11.98
C LYS A 159 -14.48 -21.35 -10.74
N VAL A 160 -14.49 -20.65 -9.62
CA VAL A 160 -15.07 -21.14 -8.37
C VAL A 160 -16.59 -21.23 -8.53
N ARG A 161 -17.12 -22.45 -8.40
CA ARG A 161 -18.55 -22.68 -8.21
C ARG A 161 -18.83 -22.66 -6.72
N VAL A 162 -19.50 -21.60 -6.24
CA VAL A 162 -20.10 -21.61 -4.90
C VAL A 162 -21.40 -22.41 -4.99
N PRO A 163 -21.50 -23.61 -4.38
CA PRO A 163 -22.76 -24.32 -4.35
C PRO A 163 -23.79 -23.47 -3.60
N PRO A 164 -25.04 -23.38 -4.10
CA PRO A 164 -26.09 -22.63 -3.41
C PRO A 164 -26.32 -23.23 -2.01
N ALA A 165 -26.59 -22.38 -1.03
CA ALA A 165 -26.81 -22.78 0.37
C ALA A 165 -28.05 -23.68 0.57
N SER A 166 -28.89 -23.83 -0.46
CA SER A 166 -30.03 -24.76 -0.46
C SER A 166 -29.54 -26.19 -0.74
N GLY A 167 -29.62 -27.03 0.31
CA GLY A 167 -29.22 -28.43 0.30
C GLY A 167 -30.09 -29.33 -0.56
N ASP A 168 -30.02 -29.17 -1.87
CA ASP A 168 -30.42 -30.23 -2.78
C ASP A 168 -29.39 -31.35 -2.68
N PHE A 169 -29.87 -32.53 -2.32
CA PHE A 169 -29.08 -33.75 -2.13
C PHE A 169 -28.41 -34.15 -3.46
N THR A 170 -27.22 -33.61 -3.75
CA THR A 170 -26.37 -34.07 -4.84
C THR A 170 -25.63 -35.33 -4.40
N THR A 171 -25.86 -36.44 -5.10
CA THR A 171 -25.19 -37.72 -4.89
C THR A 171 -23.66 -37.55 -5.06
N ALA A 172 -22.88 -38.15 -4.15
CA ALA A 172 -21.42 -38.04 -4.10
C ALA A 172 -20.72 -38.37 -5.44
N ASP A 173 -21.32 -39.24 -6.26
CA ASP A 173 -20.82 -39.66 -7.57
C ASP A 173 -20.87 -38.56 -8.65
N SER A 174 -21.58 -37.45 -8.43
CA SER A 174 -21.68 -36.33 -9.38
C SER A 174 -20.72 -35.18 -9.10
N MET A 175 -19.96 -35.23 -8.00
CA MET A 175 -18.95 -34.21 -7.71
C MET A 175 -17.65 -34.54 -8.45
N PRO A 176 -17.18 -33.70 -9.38
CA PRO A 176 -15.83 -33.84 -9.90
C PRO A 176 -14.84 -33.74 -8.74
N ALA A 177 -13.70 -34.42 -8.85
CA ALA A 177 -12.64 -34.32 -7.85
C ALA A 177 -12.33 -32.85 -7.57
N ARG A 178 -12.62 -32.40 -6.34
CA ARG A 178 -12.34 -31.04 -5.90
C ARG A 178 -10.85 -30.81 -6.00
N ASP A 179 -10.44 -29.81 -6.77
CA ASP A 179 -9.07 -29.33 -6.71
C ASP A 179 -8.85 -28.74 -5.30
N SER A 180 -8.10 -29.48 -4.48
CA SER A 180 -7.86 -29.15 -3.07
C SER A 180 -6.63 -28.28 -2.89
N SER A 181 -6.13 -27.65 -3.97
CA SER A 181 -5.03 -26.70 -3.85
C SER A 181 -5.41 -25.55 -2.91
N PRO A 182 -4.48 -25.08 -2.05
CA PRO A 182 -4.76 -24.02 -1.09
C PRO A 182 -5.33 -22.75 -1.74
N ALA A 183 -4.91 -22.44 -2.97
CA ALA A 183 -5.39 -21.29 -3.72
C ALA A 183 -6.89 -21.39 -4.08
N VAL A 184 -7.38 -22.58 -4.45
CA VAL A 184 -8.80 -22.81 -4.76
C VAL A 184 -9.64 -22.71 -3.48
N LEU A 185 -9.14 -23.26 -2.37
CA LEU A 185 -9.82 -23.15 -1.06
C LEU A 185 -9.92 -21.71 -0.57
N ASP A 186 -8.85 -20.92 -0.73
CA ASP A 186 -8.85 -19.50 -0.37
C ASP A 186 -9.77 -18.69 -1.30
N ALA A 187 -9.82 -19.02 -2.59
CA ALA A 187 -10.76 -18.42 -3.54
C ALA A 187 -12.24 -18.77 -3.20
N GLU A 188 -12.52 -20.01 -2.81
CA GLU A 188 -13.84 -20.44 -2.31
C GLU A 188 -14.26 -19.64 -1.07
N ARG A 189 -13.36 -19.53 -0.07
CA ARG A 189 -13.61 -18.74 1.14
C ARG A 189 -13.86 -17.27 0.82
N ALA A 190 -13.08 -16.69 -0.09
CA ALA A 190 -13.24 -15.31 -0.51
C ALA A 190 -14.60 -15.09 -1.18
N MET A 191 -15.01 -15.96 -2.11
CA MET A 191 -16.31 -15.86 -2.76
C MET A 191 -17.49 -16.03 -1.79
N GLN A 192 -17.38 -16.95 -0.84
CA GLN A 192 -18.41 -17.15 0.19
C GLN A 192 -18.58 -15.92 1.08
N HIS A 193 -17.48 -15.25 1.44
CA HIS A 193 -17.51 -14.10 2.35
C HIS A 193 -17.85 -12.78 1.62
N TYR A 194 -17.19 -12.51 0.49
CA TYR A 194 -17.27 -11.22 -0.20
C TYR A 194 -18.33 -11.15 -1.28
N GLN A 195 -18.74 -12.29 -1.85
CA GLN A 195 -19.55 -12.31 -3.08
C GLN A 195 -18.97 -11.38 -4.14
N THR A 196 -17.65 -11.49 -4.33
CA THR A 196 -16.81 -10.53 -5.07
C THR A 196 -17.35 -10.24 -6.46
N ASP A 197 -17.54 -8.96 -6.76
CA ASP A 197 -17.75 -8.49 -8.14
C ASP A 197 -16.42 -8.56 -8.91
N ILE A 198 -16.26 -9.61 -9.71
CA ILE A 198 -15.06 -9.85 -10.51
C ILE A 198 -14.82 -8.71 -11.51
N GLU A 199 -15.88 -8.12 -12.07
CA GLU A 199 -15.76 -7.09 -13.09
C GLU A 199 -15.28 -5.77 -12.48
N HIS A 200 -15.74 -5.44 -11.27
CA HIS A 200 -15.24 -4.29 -10.53
C HIS A 200 -13.70 -4.34 -10.35
N PHE A 201 -13.16 -5.45 -9.84
CA PHE A 201 -11.71 -5.59 -9.64
C PHE A 201 -10.93 -5.74 -10.96
N ARG A 202 -11.56 -6.27 -12.01
CA ARG A 202 -10.99 -6.25 -13.37
C ARG A 202 -10.82 -4.82 -13.87
N GLN A 203 -11.84 -3.99 -13.70
CA GLN A 203 -11.81 -2.58 -14.08
C GLN A 203 -10.78 -1.79 -13.28
N MET A 204 -10.63 -2.08 -11.97
CA MET A 204 -9.54 -1.54 -11.15
C MET A 204 -8.16 -1.82 -11.78
N ALA A 205 -7.88 -3.08 -12.15
CA ALA A 205 -6.61 -3.46 -12.76
C ALA A 205 -6.40 -2.78 -14.13
N ILE A 206 -7.45 -2.70 -14.96
CA ILE A 206 -7.41 -2.01 -16.26
C ILE A 206 -7.14 -0.50 -16.06
N ARG A 207 -7.76 0.14 -15.07
CA ARG A 207 -7.52 1.54 -14.74
C ARG A 207 -6.07 1.78 -14.35
N ALA A 208 -5.50 0.94 -13.48
CA ALA A 208 -4.10 1.04 -13.08
C ALA A 208 -3.14 0.90 -14.28
N LEU A 209 -3.39 -0.05 -15.17
CA LEU A 209 -2.61 -0.25 -16.39
C LEU A 209 -2.78 0.89 -17.40
N SER A 210 -3.97 1.48 -17.49
CA SER A 210 -4.26 2.61 -18.37
C SER A 210 -3.53 3.87 -17.91
N THR A 211 -3.49 4.13 -16.60
CA THR A 211 -2.67 5.19 -16.00
C THR A 211 -1.19 4.97 -16.32
N LEU A 212 -0.68 3.75 -16.13
CA LEU A 212 0.71 3.43 -16.46
C LEU A 212 1.02 3.64 -17.94
N LYS A 213 0.11 3.24 -18.84
CA LYS A 213 0.27 3.45 -20.29
C LYS A 213 0.34 4.95 -20.61
N ALA A 214 -0.49 5.77 -19.97
CA ALA A 214 -0.46 7.22 -20.15
C ALA A 214 0.89 7.81 -19.70
N ASP A 215 1.38 7.42 -18.52
CA ASP A 215 2.68 7.85 -17.98
C ASP A 215 3.84 7.48 -18.92
N LEU A 216 3.85 6.25 -19.43
CA LEU A 216 4.88 5.78 -20.39
C LEU A 216 4.80 6.52 -21.74
N SER A 217 3.59 6.80 -22.23
CA SER A 217 3.43 7.57 -23.47
C SER A 217 3.88 9.03 -23.30
N GLY A 218 3.60 9.63 -22.14
CA GLY A 218 4.04 10.99 -21.80
C GLY A 218 5.55 11.09 -21.60
N SER A 219 6.17 10.10 -20.96
CA SER A 219 7.62 10.05 -20.79
C SER A 219 8.37 9.85 -22.11
N THR A 220 7.80 9.09 -23.06
CA THR A 220 8.36 8.93 -24.41
C THR A 220 8.38 10.27 -25.15
N ILE A 221 7.27 11.03 -25.10
CA ILE A 221 7.18 12.37 -25.72
C ILE A 221 8.12 13.37 -25.02
N ALA A 222 8.25 13.30 -23.69
CA ALA A 222 9.16 14.17 -22.94
C ALA A 222 10.64 13.86 -23.24
N HIS A 223 11.03 12.59 -23.35
CA HIS A 223 12.37 12.20 -23.75
C HIS A 223 12.68 12.63 -25.19
N GLU A 224 11.75 12.47 -26.12
CA GLU A 224 11.90 12.89 -27.52
C GLU A 224 12.01 14.42 -27.62
N SER A 225 11.22 15.17 -26.86
CA SER A 225 11.33 16.63 -26.80
C SER A 225 12.63 17.12 -26.12
N ALA A 226 13.20 16.37 -25.19
CA ALA A 226 14.48 16.69 -24.55
C ALA A 226 15.67 16.41 -25.48
N LEU A 227 15.61 15.33 -26.27
CA LEU A 227 16.60 15.00 -27.31
C LEU A 227 16.63 16.04 -28.43
N VAL A 228 15.48 16.61 -28.82
CA VAL A 228 15.41 17.68 -29.83
C VAL A 228 15.97 19.02 -29.33
N LYS A 229 16.00 19.27 -28.01
CA LYS A 229 16.55 20.51 -27.41
C LYS A 229 18.05 20.43 -27.08
N GLY A 230 18.68 19.27 -27.24
CA GLY A 230 20.08 19.01 -26.92
C GLY A 230 21.03 19.13 -28.11
N VAL A 231 21.07 20.27 -28.80
CA VAL A 231 22.16 20.61 -29.73
C VAL A 231 22.73 21.99 -29.35
N PRO A 232 23.88 22.09 -28.67
CA PRO A 232 24.61 23.35 -28.61
C PRO A 232 25.48 23.46 -29.87
N ALA A 233 25.14 24.40 -30.74
CA ALA A 233 26.03 24.82 -31.81
C ALA A 233 27.17 25.65 -31.21
N GLN A 234 28.39 25.11 -31.31
CA GLN A 234 29.62 25.78 -30.95
C GLN A 234 30.11 26.60 -32.15
N ALA A 235 30.16 27.93 -32.04
CA ALA A 235 31.00 28.79 -32.89
C ALA A 235 31.26 30.13 -32.18
N GLY A 236 32.54 30.49 -32.06
CA GLY A 236 33.05 31.49 -31.14
C GLY A 236 33.07 32.94 -31.63
N GLY A 237 33.56 33.81 -30.74
CA GLY A 237 33.93 35.20 -31.01
C GLY A 237 34.33 35.93 -29.72
N LYS A 238 35.61 36.28 -29.58
CA LYS A 238 36.19 37.09 -28.49
C LYS A 238 35.69 38.56 -28.54
N SER A 239 35.54 39.22 -27.39
CA SER A 239 36.38 40.38 -26.99
C SER A 239 35.89 41.12 -25.72
N VAL A 240 36.86 41.33 -24.81
CA VAL A 240 37.16 42.55 -24.01
C VAL A 240 36.16 43.05 -22.96
N GLY A 241 36.70 43.36 -21.77
CA GLY A 241 35.97 43.58 -20.52
C GLY A 241 35.65 45.03 -20.16
N LYS A 242 35.06 45.21 -18.97
CA LYS A 242 35.33 46.33 -18.05
C LYS A 242 34.73 46.06 -16.66
N GLU A 243 35.46 46.57 -15.67
CA GLU A 243 35.22 46.58 -14.23
C GLU A 243 33.98 47.37 -13.77
N LEU A 244 33.50 46.97 -12.57
CA LEU A 244 32.94 47.76 -11.45
C LEU A 244 31.74 48.70 -11.73
N GLU A 245 30.61 48.43 -11.07
CA GLU A 245 30.14 49.34 -10.02
C GLU A 245 29.12 48.69 -9.07
N GLU A 246 29.26 49.11 -7.83
CA GLU A 246 28.59 48.77 -6.59
C GLU A 246 27.48 49.82 -6.37
N THR A 247 26.22 49.43 -6.17
CA THR A 247 25.29 50.27 -5.40
C THR A 247 24.27 49.44 -4.62
N ASP A 248 24.22 49.81 -3.36
CA ASP A 248 23.39 49.42 -2.23
C ASP A 248 21.87 49.61 -2.41
N ALA A 249 21.15 49.09 -1.40
CA ALA A 249 19.83 49.52 -0.90
C ALA A 249 18.55 48.74 -1.29
N LEU A 250 18.19 47.79 -0.42
CA LEU A 250 16.82 47.57 0.11
C LEU A 250 16.44 48.72 1.10
N PRO A 251 15.22 48.83 1.69
CA PRO A 251 14.02 47.98 1.61
C PRO A 251 12.69 48.77 1.41
N ARG A 252 11.56 48.07 1.24
CA ARG A 252 10.30 48.46 1.92
C ARG A 252 9.27 47.32 2.03
N LYS A 253 8.68 47.31 3.21
CA LYS A 253 7.75 46.38 3.85
C LYS A 253 6.32 46.57 3.30
N GLY A 254 5.56 45.49 3.12
CA GLY A 254 4.13 45.52 2.81
C GLY A 254 3.45 44.20 3.18
N SER A 255 2.64 44.23 4.22
CA SER A 255 1.98 43.10 4.87
C SER A 255 0.60 42.75 4.26
N ILE A 256 0.36 41.43 4.12
CA ILE A 256 -0.87 40.65 4.42
C ILE A 256 -2.17 40.96 3.64
N LYS A 257 -2.72 39.92 2.99
CA LYS A 257 -4.10 39.43 3.22
C LYS A 257 -4.29 37.95 2.84
N LYS A 258 -4.67 37.14 3.84
CA LYS A 258 -5.23 35.78 3.76
C LYS A 258 -6.68 35.83 3.26
N VAL A 259 -7.05 34.92 2.36
CA VAL A 259 -8.38 34.27 2.18
C VAL A 259 -8.09 32.97 1.39
N GLY A 260 -8.56 31.77 1.68
CA GLY A 260 -9.42 31.23 2.72
C GLY A 260 -9.23 29.70 2.74
N SER A 261 -9.24 29.13 3.94
CA SER A 261 -9.14 27.70 4.25
C SER A 261 -10.45 26.98 3.95
N LEU A 262 -10.38 25.78 3.35
CA LEU A 262 -11.49 24.84 3.23
C LEU A 262 -10.94 23.42 3.32
N GLY A 263 -11.37 22.68 4.36
CA GLY A 263 -11.16 21.23 4.50
C GLY A 263 -10.35 20.80 5.73
N GLY A 264 -10.81 21.15 6.93
CA GLY A 264 -10.24 20.63 8.18
C GLY A 264 -10.72 19.20 8.50
N TRP A 265 -9.81 18.39 9.01
CA TRP A 265 -10.07 17.05 9.55
C TRP A 265 -10.83 17.16 10.88
N PRO A 266 -11.75 16.25 11.21
CA PRO A 266 -12.41 16.27 12.50
C PRO A 266 -11.37 15.99 13.61
N ALA A 267 -11.31 16.91 14.58
CA ALA A 267 -10.54 16.72 15.80
C ALA A 267 -11.23 15.66 16.67
N SER A 268 -10.51 14.60 17.02
CA SER A 268 -10.87 13.74 18.14
C SER A 268 -10.18 14.29 19.38
N ASP A 269 -10.90 15.11 20.15
CA ASP A 269 -10.62 15.28 21.58
C ASP A 269 -11.09 14.01 22.29
N SER A 270 -10.14 13.22 22.76
CA SER A 270 -10.30 12.38 23.95
C SER A 270 -8.92 11.94 24.40
N ASP A 271 -8.44 12.61 25.44
CA ASP A 271 -7.46 12.06 26.38
C ASP A 271 -7.96 10.68 26.83
N GLU A 272 -7.30 9.61 26.40
CA GLU A 272 -7.34 8.33 27.12
C GLU A 272 -5.92 7.81 27.30
N GLU A 273 -5.55 7.79 28.57
CA GLU A 273 -4.31 7.28 29.13
C GLU A 273 -4.06 5.84 28.64
N ILE A 274 -2.95 5.63 27.94
CA ILE A 274 -2.49 4.27 27.62
C ILE A 274 -1.93 3.67 28.92
N GLU A 275 -2.76 2.91 29.63
CA GLU A 275 -2.34 2.13 30.79
C GLU A 275 -1.24 1.12 30.39
N THR A 276 -0.02 1.39 30.86
CA THR A 276 1.09 0.46 30.86
C THR A 276 0.79 -0.73 31.77
N ILE A 277 0.58 -1.91 31.19
CA ILE A 277 0.47 -3.18 31.93
C ILE A 277 1.85 -3.57 32.48
N ASN A 278 2.04 -3.34 33.77
CA ASN A 278 3.18 -3.82 34.56
C ASN A 278 3.10 -5.34 34.79
N ILE A 279 3.93 -6.12 34.09
CA ILE A 279 4.16 -7.53 34.41
C ILE A 279 5.03 -7.64 35.66
N ARG A 280 4.38 -7.83 36.81
CA ARG A 280 5.06 -8.11 38.08
C ARG A 280 5.33 -9.61 38.21
N LYS A 281 6.62 -9.92 38.25
CA LYS A 281 7.29 -11.14 38.69
C LYS A 281 6.74 -11.65 40.04
N LYS A 282 6.46 -12.95 40.16
CA LYS A 282 6.51 -13.78 41.39
C LYS A 282 6.59 -15.24 40.91
N SER A 283 7.72 -15.90 41.10
CA SER A 283 8.24 -16.53 42.33
C SER A 283 7.52 -17.81 42.68
#